data_AF-X1RMS8-F1
#
_entry.id   AF-X1RMS8-F1
#
_cell.length_a   1.000
_cell.length_b   1.000
_cell.length_c   1.000
_cell.angle_alpha   90.00
_cell.angle_beta   90.00
_cell.angle_gamma   90.00
#
_symmetry.space_group_name_H-M   'P 1'
#
loop_
_entity.id
_entity.type
_entity.pdbx_description
1 polymer ?
#
loop_
_entity_poly.entity_id
_entity_poly.type
_entity_poly.pdbx_seq_one_letter_code
_entity_poly.pdbx_strand_id
1 'polypeptide(L)'
;KLLRTEIQRFSGRRPIARGKDETSEEEIYRSSPQLLKLLRTEFSALVVGYRENEKLYRYLPPKPARIHSFVYLCSPDEVREFSQSFDFLNILINAHLPVSMEELIAASLRQMSQVYEDRQKFLVAVGKELAVLLGGEFNRLKSIIGKIKQ
;
A
#
# COMPACT_ATOMS: atom_id res chain seq x y z
N LYS A 1 -2.02 2.00 1.83
CA LYS A 1 -3.07 2.42 0.88
C LYS A 1 -2.88 3.91 0.59
N LEU A 2 -2.34 4.25 -0.57
CA LEU A 2 -2.44 5.60 -1.13
C LEU A 2 -3.38 5.46 -2.32
N LEU A 3 -4.58 6.03 -2.19
CA LEU A 3 -5.55 6.09 -3.28
C LEU A 3 -5.08 7.19 -4.22
N ARG A 4 -4.37 6.81 -5.29
CA ARG A 4 -4.28 7.67 -6.45
C ARG A 4 -5.59 7.48 -7.20
N THR A 5 -6.53 8.38 -7.00
CA THR A 5 -7.77 8.42 -7.79
C THR A 5 -7.43 8.94 -9.18
N GLU A 6 -6.87 8.08 -10.04
CA GLU A 6 -6.89 8.35 -11.47
C GLU A 6 -8.26 7.96 -12.00
N ILE A 7 -9.07 8.97 -12.32
CA ILE A 7 -10.31 8.77 -13.07
C ILE A 7 -9.91 8.36 -14.49
N GLN A 8 -9.82 7.06 -14.73
CA GLN A 8 -9.45 6.55 -16.05
C GLN A 8 -10.56 6.86 -17.06
N ARG A 9 -10.17 7.48 -18.17
CA ARG A 9 -11.05 7.95 -19.24
C ARG A 9 -11.39 6.79 -20.18
N PHE A 10 -12.46 6.03 -19.90
CA PHE A 10 -13.02 5.13 -20.90
C PHE A 10 -14.09 5.85 -21.74
N SER A 11 -13.78 6.04 -23.02
CA SER A 11 -14.41 6.96 -23.99
C SER A 11 -14.04 8.42 -23.75
N GLY A 12 -13.75 9.18 -24.82
CA GLY A 12 -13.28 10.58 -24.77
C GLY A 12 -14.25 11.61 -24.17
N ARG A 13 -15.18 11.20 -23.32
CA ARG A 13 -16.12 12.06 -22.60
C ARG A 13 -15.56 12.38 -21.22
N ARG A 14 -15.55 13.67 -20.87
CA ARG A 14 -15.14 14.10 -19.54
C ARG A 14 -16.15 13.58 -18.50
N PRO A 15 -15.70 13.05 -17.36
CA PRO A 15 -16.58 12.77 -16.23
C PRO A 15 -17.33 14.06 -15.87
N ILE A 16 -18.65 13.97 -15.78
CA ILE A 16 -19.51 15.08 -15.34
C ILE A 16 -19.91 14.76 -13.90
N ALA A 17 -19.61 15.65 -12.97
CA ALA A 17 -20.07 15.53 -11.59
C ALA A 17 -21.61 15.49 -11.57
N ARG A 18 -22.16 14.52 -10.84
CA ARG A 18 -23.62 14.39 -10.61
C ARG A 18 -23.90 14.61 -9.12
N GLY A 19 -25.16 14.92 -8.79
CA GLY A 19 -25.57 15.16 -7.40
C GLY A 19 -25.66 16.62 -6.98
N LYS A 20 -25.78 17.56 -7.93
CA LYS A 20 -25.98 18.99 -7.63
C LYS A 20 -27.20 19.24 -6.73
N ASP A 21 -28.22 18.41 -6.87
CA ASP A 21 -29.51 18.55 -6.18
C ASP A 21 -29.75 17.43 -5.14
N GLU A 22 -28.73 16.61 -4.85
CA GLU A 22 -28.84 15.45 -3.93
C GLU A 22 -28.22 15.79 -2.57
N THR A 23 -28.82 15.30 -1.48
CA THR A 23 -28.41 15.66 -0.12
C THR A 23 -27.28 14.80 0.45
N SER A 24 -26.94 13.67 -0.17
CA SER A 24 -25.84 12.80 0.26
C SER A 24 -25.26 11.97 -0.89
N GLU A 25 -24.06 11.43 -0.69
CA GLU A 25 -23.37 10.60 -1.71
C GLU A 25 -24.17 9.32 -2.01
N GLU A 26 -24.79 8.74 -0.98
CA GLU A 26 -25.64 7.54 -1.10
C GLU A 26 -26.85 7.78 -2.00
N GLU A 27 -27.46 8.96 -1.96
CA GLU A 27 -28.61 9.30 -2.82
C GLU A 27 -28.19 9.45 -4.28
N ILE A 28 -26.98 9.98 -4.55
CA ILE A 28 -26.40 10.06 -5.89
C ILE A 28 -26.24 8.66 -6.50
N TYR A 29 -25.78 7.68 -5.72
CA TYR A 29 -25.66 6.29 -6.18
C TYR A 29 -27.03 5.61 -6.35
N ARG A 30 -28.04 5.96 -5.53
CA ARG A 30 -29.40 5.45 -5.67
C ARG A 30 -30.09 5.99 -6.92
N SER A 31 -29.98 7.30 -7.18
CA SER A 31 -30.60 7.96 -8.34
C SER A 31 -29.86 7.69 -9.65
N SER A 32 -28.57 7.32 -9.58
CA SER A 32 -27.76 6.93 -10.74
C SER A 32 -26.94 5.65 -10.51
N PRO A 33 -27.57 4.45 -10.48
CA PRO A 33 -26.87 3.17 -10.24
C PRO A 33 -25.77 2.85 -11.26
N GLN A 34 -25.87 3.41 -12.47
CA GLN A 34 -24.84 3.34 -13.51
C GLN A 34 -23.48 3.93 -13.10
N LEU A 35 -23.45 4.85 -12.11
CA LEU A 35 -22.21 5.42 -11.59
C LEU A 35 -21.29 4.34 -11.01
N LEU A 36 -21.84 3.28 -10.39
CA LEU A 36 -21.06 2.15 -9.88
C LEU A 36 -20.35 1.36 -11.00
N LYS A 37 -20.87 1.43 -12.23
CA LYS A 37 -20.25 0.78 -13.40
C LYS A 37 -19.25 1.68 -14.13
N LEU A 38 -19.34 3.00 -13.91
CA LEU A 38 -18.55 4.04 -14.58
C LEU A 38 -17.35 4.50 -13.75
N LEU A 39 -17.51 4.57 -12.43
CA LEU A 39 -16.44 4.95 -11.49
C LEU A 39 -15.64 3.70 -11.17
N ARG A 40 -14.50 3.54 -11.85
CA ARG A 40 -13.50 2.51 -11.51
C ARG A 40 -12.31 3.19 -10.86
N THR A 41 -11.97 2.74 -9.65
CA THR A 41 -10.70 3.08 -9.02
C THR A 41 -9.64 2.15 -9.56
N GLU A 42 -8.63 2.70 -10.21
CA GLU A 42 -7.41 1.98 -10.51
C GLU A 42 -6.40 2.19 -9.38
N PHE A 43 -5.65 1.15 -9.05
CA PHE A 43 -4.51 1.26 -8.17
C PHE A 43 -3.38 0.38 -8.69
N SER A 44 -2.15 0.85 -8.51
CA SER A 44 -0.96 0.05 -8.73
C SER A 44 -0.56 -0.62 -7.42
N ALA A 45 -0.16 -1.89 -7.50
CA ALA A 45 0.39 -2.63 -6.37
C ALA A 45 1.80 -3.10 -6.71
N LEU A 46 2.68 -3.06 -5.71
CA LEU A 46 4.01 -3.64 -5.79
C LEU A 46 4.00 -4.94 -4.99
N VAL A 47 4.42 -6.04 -5.61
CA VAL A 47 4.54 -7.32 -4.93
C VAL A 47 5.82 -7.30 -4.11
N VAL A 48 5.68 -7.55 -2.81
CA VAL A 48 6.79 -7.54 -1.84
C VAL A 48 7.05 -8.92 -1.21
N GLY A 49 6.24 -9.91 -1.56
CA GLY A 49 6.33 -11.27 -1.05
C GLY A 49 5.19 -12.15 -1.56
N TYR A 50 5.29 -13.44 -1.27
CA TYR A 50 4.29 -14.43 -1.63
C TYR A 50 4.30 -15.60 -0.65
N ARG A 51 3.20 -16.35 -0.59
CA ARG A 51 3.10 -17.60 0.15
C ARG A 51 3.02 -18.76 -0.84
N GLU A 52 3.83 -19.79 -0.64
CA GLU A 52 3.79 -21.03 -1.42
C GLU A 52 4.03 -22.21 -0.49
N ASN A 53 3.19 -23.25 -0.56
CA ASN A 53 3.27 -24.44 0.30
C ASN A 53 3.40 -24.10 1.80
N GLU A 54 2.54 -23.20 2.31
CA GLU A 54 2.55 -22.68 3.68
C GLU A 54 3.82 -21.90 4.10
N LYS A 55 4.76 -21.68 3.18
CA LYS A 55 5.97 -20.88 3.44
C LYS A 55 5.78 -19.47 2.95
N LEU A 56 6.06 -18.51 3.83
CA LEU A 56 6.03 -17.10 3.53
C LEU A 56 7.41 -16.59 3.08
N TYR A 57 7.43 -16.04 1.87
CA TYR A 57 8.62 -15.47 1.24
C TYR A 57 8.48 -13.96 1.08
N ARG A 58 9.54 -13.23 1.37
CA ARG A 58 9.61 -11.75 1.37
C ARG A 58 10.44 -11.22 0.19
N TYR A 59 10.34 -11.94 -0.93
CA TYR A 59 10.96 -11.64 -2.22
C TYR A 59 9.95 -11.90 -3.35
N LEU A 60 10.31 -11.54 -4.59
CA LEU A 60 9.39 -11.64 -5.72
C LEU A 60 9.02 -13.10 -6.03
N PRO A 61 7.73 -13.39 -6.33
CA PRO A 61 7.32 -14.72 -6.73
C PRO A 61 7.95 -15.13 -8.06
N PRO A 62 8.13 -16.45 -8.31
CA PRO A 62 8.69 -16.96 -9.57
C PRO A 62 7.80 -16.71 -10.79
N LYS A 63 6.51 -16.40 -10.56
CA LYS A 63 5.52 -16.10 -11.60
C LYS A 63 4.71 -14.86 -11.21
N PRO A 64 4.30 -14.03 -12.17
CA PRO A 64 3.47 -12.86 -11.90
C PRO A 64 2.09 -13.27 -11.33
N ALA A 65 1.45 -12.36 -10.61
CA ALA A 65 0.09 -12.56 -10.11
C ALA A 65 -0.90 -12.78 -11.27
N ARG A 66 -1.89 -13.65 -11.07
CA ARG A 66 -2.90 -13.93 -12.10
C ARG A 66 -3.81 -12.71 -12.27
N ILE A 67 -4.12 -12.36 -13.52
CA ILE A 67 -4.91 -11.16 -13.88
C ILE A 67 -6.33 -11.20 -13.27
N HIS A 68 -6.91 -12.39 -13.13
CA HIS A 68 -8.26 -12.58 -12.59
C HIS A 68 -8.28 -12.89 -11.08
N SER A 69 -7.17 -12.71 -10.38
CA SER A 69 -7.16 -12.87 -8.93
C SER A 69 -7.86 -11.70 -8.23
N PHE A 70 -8.66 -12.02 -7.22
CA PHE A 70 -9.21 -11.02 -6.31
C PHE A 70 -8.13 -10.52 -5.34
N VAL A 71 -8.27 -9.27 -4.91
CA VAL A 71 -7.39 -8.64 -3.93
C VAL A 71 -8.15 -8.52 -2.61
N TYR A 72 -7.51 -8.97 -1.53
CA TYR A 72 -8.06 -8.95 -0.19
C TYR A 72 -7.16 -8.13 0.74
N LEU A 73 -7.73 -7.65 1.84
CA LEU A 73 -6.93 -7.05 2.90
C LEU A 73 -6.30 -8.16 3.72
N CYS A 74 -5.00 -8.05 3.97
CA CYS A 74 -4.31 -8.94 4.90
C CYS A 74 -4.94 -8.80 6.29
N SER A 75 -5.18 -9.94 6.93
CA SER A 75 -5.59 -9.99 8.33
C SER A 75 -4.47 -9.51 9.26
N PRO A 76 -4.78 -9.11 10.51
CA PRO A 76 -3.74 -8.75 11.48
C PRO A 76 -2.68 -9.83 11.69
N ASP A 77 -3.08 -11.11 11.61
CA ASP A 77 -2.19 -12.25 11.78
C ASP A 77 -1.24 -12.41 10.58
N GLU A 78 -1.74 -12.26 9.35
CA GLU A 78 -0.89 -12.26 8.15
C GLU A 78 0.09 -11.08 8.13
N VAL A 79 -0.36 -9.90 8.57
CA VAL A 79 0.52 -8.74 8.71
C VAL A 79 1.62 -9.04 9.74
N ARG A 80 1.26 -9.64 10.89
CA ARG A 80 2.23 -10.00 11.93
C ARG A 80 3.23 -11.04 11.44
N GLU A 81 2.77 -12.09 10.78
CA GLU A 81 3.63 -13.14 10.22
C GLU A 81 4.58 -12.56 9.15
N PHE A 82 4.06 -11.73 8.24
CA PHE A 82 4.86 -11.09 7.20
C PHE A 82 5.95 -10.19 7.78
N SER A 83 5.60 -9.38 8.79
CA SER A 83 6.50 -8.39 9.40
C SER A 83 7.47 -8.95 10.45
N GLN A 84 7.54 -10.28 10.62
CA GLN A 84 8.61 -10.94 11.41
C GLN A 84 10.00 -10.82 10.77
N SER A 85 10.09 -10.61 9.47
CA SER A 85 11.34 -10.27 8.77
C SER A 85 11.12 -9.01 7.92
N PHE A 86 12.21 -8.27 7.73
CA PHE A 86 12.23 -6.99 7.02
C PHE A 86 12.89 -7.08 5.64
N ASP A 87 13.13 -8.29 5.13
CA ASP A 87 13.82 -8.50 3.84
C ASP A 87 13.10 -7.79 2.67
N PHE A 88 11.78 -7.66 2.77
CA PHE A 88 10.94 -6.97 1.80
C PHE A 88 11.28 -5.47 1.65
N LEU A 89 11.92 -4.85 2.65
CA LEU A 89 12.37 -3.46 2.59
C LEU A 89 13.36 -3.23 1.45
N ASN A 90 14.19 -4.23 1.12
CA ASN A 90 15.09 -4.15 -0.04
C ASN A 90 14.32 -3.94 -1.34
N ILE A 91 13.16 -4.58 -1.49
CA ILE A 91 12.32 -4.42 -2.68
C ILE A 91 11.74 -3.01 -2.72
N LEU A 92 11.24 -2.52 -1.57
CA LEU A 92 10.66 -1.18 -1.49
C LEU A 92 11.71 -0.08 -1.74
N ILE A 93 12.87 -0.15 -1.10
CA ILE A 93 13.92 0.88 -1.21
C ILE A 93 14.41 1.05 -2.66
N ASN A 94 14.46 -0.05 -3.42
CA ASN A 94 14.93 -0.09 -4.81
C ASN A 94 13.81 0.03 -5.84
N ALA A 95 12.55 0.09 -5.42
CA ALA A 95 11.42 0.24 -6.32
C ALA A 95 11.33 1.67 -6.87
N HIS A 96 10.96 1.77 -8.15
CA HIS A 96 10.75 3.05 -8.82
C HIS A 96 9.27 3.19 -9.14
N LEU A 97 8.56 3.93 -8.29
CA LEU A 97 7.15 4.24 -8.46
C LEU A 97 6.96 5.75 -8.65
N PRO A 98 5.86 6.21 -9.27
CA PRO A 98 5.54 7.63 -9.41
C PRO A 98 5.13 8.31 -8.08
N VAL A 99 5.53 7.75 -6.94
CA VAL A 99 5.28 8.24 -5.57
C VAL A 99 6.55 8.13 -4.75
N SER A 100 6.71 8.95 -3.71
CA SER A 100 7.87 8.83 -2.80
C SER A 100 7.85 7.48 -2.11
N MET A 101 8.94 6.72 -2.29
CA MET A 101 9.12 5.43 -1.64
C MET A 101 9.29 5.60 -0.13
N GLU A 102 9.88 6.69 0.33
CA GLU A 102 10.03 6.99 1.76
C GLU A 102 8.67 7.13 2.45
N GLU A 103 7.70 7.79 1.79
CA GLU A 103 6.31 7.86 2.25
C GLU A 103 5.64 6.49 2.30
N LEU A 104 5.80 5.70 1.23
CA LEU A 104 5.18 4.38 1.13
C LEU A 104 5.73 3.42 2.20
N ILE A 105 7.05 3.43 2.41
CA ILE A 105 7.74 2.64 3.45
C ILE A 105 7.23 3.08 4.81
N ALA A 106 7.27 4.38 5.14
CA ALA A 106 6.82 4.88 6.44
C ALA A 106 5.36 4.53 6.71
N ALA A 107 4.47 4.74 5.74
CA ALA A 107 3.05 4.41 5.88
C ALA A 107 2.80 2.91 6.09
N SER A 108 3.55 2.06 5.38
CA SER A 108 3.46 0.60 5.52
C SER A 108 3.91 0.15 6.90
N LEU A 109 5.02 0.71 7.41
CA LEU A 109 5.54 0.40 8.73
C LEU A 109 4.64 0.90 9.85
N ARG A 110 4.01 2.08 9.71
CA ARG A 110 2.99 2.55 10.68
C ARG A 110 1.81 1.60 10.75
N GLN A 111 1.31 1.12 9.60
CA GLN A 111 0.25 0.11 9.53
C GLN A 111 0.67 -1.21 10.17
N MET A 112 1.85 -1.74 9.83
CA MET A 112 2.36 -2.98 10.43
C MET A 112 2.56 -2.86 11.93
N SER A 113 3.00 -1.70 12.43
CA SER A 113 3.19 -1.50 13.88
C SER A 113 1.89 -1.68 14.67
N GLN A 114 0.71 -1.48 14.08
CA GLN A 114 -0.58 -1.60 14.79
C GLN A 114 -0.88 -3.02 15.28
N VAL A 115 -0.28 -4.06 14.67
CA VAL A 115 -0.60 -5.46 15.03
C VAL A 115 0.26 -6.00 16.18
N TYR A 116 1.18 -5.19 16.68
CA TYR A 116 2.08 -5.50 17.80
C TYR A 116 1.64 -4.78 19.07
N GLU A 117 1.70 -5.46 20.20
CA GLU A 117 1.46 -4.87 21.52
C GLU A 117 2.49 -3.78 21.83
N ASP A 118 3.78 -4.12 21.72
CA ASP A 118 4.88 -3.16 21.85
C ASP A 118 5.26 -2.59 20.48
N ARG A 119 4.51 -1.56 20.09
CA ARG A 119 4.73 -0.81 18.84
C ARG A 119 6.12 -0.19 18.77
N GLN A 120 6.64 0.30 19.90
CA GLN A 120 7.94 0.96 19.92
C GLN A 120 9.07 -0.03 19.67
N LYS A 121 9.01 -1.22 20.29
CA LYS A 121 9.97 -2.29 20.03
C LYS A 121 10.00 -2.70 18.56
N PHE A 122 8.83 -2.82 17.92
CA PHE A 122 8.75 -3.09 16.48
C PHE A 122 9.43 -1.98 15.66
N LEU A 123 9.07 -0.71 15.91
CA LEU A 123 9.61 0.43 15.17
C LEU A 123 11.12 0.61 15.38
N VAL A 124 11.63 0.33 16.57
CA VAL A 124 13.07 0.33 16.86
C VAL A 124 13.78 -0.77 16.09
N ALA A 125 13.22 -1.98 16.03
CA ALA A 125 13.79 -3.09 15.26
C ALA A 125 13.88 -2.74 13.76
N VAL A 126 12.80 -2.21 13.20
CA VAL A 126 12.78 -1.74 11.81
C VAL A 126 13.76 -0.59 11.58
N GLY A 127 13.85 0.36 12.51
CA GLY A 127 14.78 1.49 12.40
C GLY A 127 16.25 1.06 12.35
N LYS A 128 16.61 0.02 13.11
CA LYS A 128 17.95 -0.60 13.04
C LYS A 128 18.20 -1.24 11.68
N GLU A 129 17.23 -1.99 11.16
CA GLU A 129 17.35 -2.62 9.84
C GLU A 129 17.51 -1.56 8.73
N LEU A 130 16.66 -0.53 8.73
CA LEU A 130 16.75 0.56 7.77
C LEU A 130 18.11 1.28 7.84
N ALA A 131 18.69 1.42 9.03
CA ALA A 131 20.02 2.02 9.18
C ALA A 131 21.12 1.17 8.54
N VAL A 132 21.00 -0.15 8.56
CA VAL A 132 21.89 -1.07 7.86
C VAL A 132 21.70 -0.96 6.34
N LEU A 133 20.44 -1.04 5.88
CA LEU A 133 20.11 -1.00 4.44
C LEU A 133 20.46 0.33 3.78
N LEU A 134 20.29 1.45 4.50
CA LEU A 134 20.51 2.81 3.99
C LEU A 134 21.78 3.45 4.57
N GLY A 135 22.78 2.67 4.97
CA GLY A 135 23.99 3.16 5.66
C GLY A 135 24.74 4.28 4.92
N GLY A 136 24.63 4.36 3.59
CA GLY A 136 25.18 5.44 2.77
C GLY A 136 24.22 6.59 2.44
N GLU A 137 22.93 6.45 2.77
CA GLU A 137 21.85 7.32 2.32
C GLU A 137 21.12 8.00 3.50
N PHE A 138 21.89 8.67 4.36
CA PHE A 138 21.40 9.24 5.62
C PHE A 138 20.16 10.15 5.46
N ASN A 139 20.09 10.94 4.39
CA ASN A 139 18.94 11.80 4.13
C ASN A 139 17.64 11.02 3.89
N ARG A 140 17.71 9.87 3.18
CA ARG A 140 16.54 9.00 2.95
C ARG A 140 16.13 8.31 4.23
N LEU A 141 17.09 7.79 5.00
CA LEU A 141 16.82 7.19 6.31
C LEU A 141 16.11 8.16 7.25
N LYS A 142 16.63 9.39 7.36
CA LYS A 142 16.02 10.46 8.18
C LYS A 142 14.61 10.79 7.73
N SER A 143 14.37 10.84 6.42
CA SER A 143 13.04 11.09 5.84
C SER A 143 12.04 10.00 6.26
N ILE A 144 12.42 8.72 6.13
CA ILE A 144 11.56 7.59 6.52
C ILE A 144 11.26 7.61 8.03
N ILE A 145 12.31 7.70 8.86
CA ILE A 145 12.15 7.69 10.32
C ILE A 145 11.30 8.88 10.80
N GLY A 146 11.51 10.07 10.23
CA GLY A 146 10.72 11.26 10.56
C GLY A 146 9.23 11.08 10.29
N LYS A 147 8.88 10.38 9.20
CA LYS A 147 7.49 10.10 8.81
C LYS A 147 6.85 8.98 9.62
N ILE A 148 7.63 8.03 10.14
CA ILE A 148 7.11 6.95 10.99
C ILE A 148 6.52 7.48 12.30
N LYS A 149 7.06 8.59 12.83
CA LYS A 149 6.62 9.21 14.09
C LYS A 149 5.33 10.03 13.99
N GLN A 150 4.87 10.34 12.78
CA GLN A 150 3.59 11.03 12.54
C GLN A 150 2.42 10.06 12.63
#